data_AF-A0A562JGZ9-F1
#
_entry.id   AF-A0A562JGZ9-F1
#
_cell.length_a   1.000
_cell.length_b   1.000
_cell.length_c   1.000
_cell.angle_alpha   90.00
_cell.angle_beta   90.00
_cell.angle_gamma   90.00
#
_symmetry.space_group_name_H-M   'P 1'
#
loop_
_entity.id
_entity.type
_entity.pdbx_description
1 polymer ?
#
loop_
_entity_poly.entity_id
_entity_poly.type
_entity_poly.pdbx_seq_one_letter_code
_entity_poly.pdbx_strand_id
1 'polypeptide(L)'
;MNNTLKKLVRSENKRLLYLTIILIISLILSALIYILTGSKAAISINYESISKMLFMEVFIMTLKRNLIYFIAIILLTCMGQGKIINLLFILISIYYGLSIIYLIRTLNMDVKYFVLNFTDYFVFFPILFYFTFVSSTISKYTKKTKNIETISHKFDIIINSYIKLSLIYILFVVAYSFIYSYYILILSRLW
;
A
#
# COMPACT_ATOMS: atom_id res chain seq x y z
N MET A 1 2.93 1.03 34.84
CA MET A 1 2.07 0.91 33.63
C MET A 1 0.96 -0.12 33.91
N ASN A 2 -0.30 0.22 33.65
CA ASN A 2 -1.45 -0.66 33.94
C ASN A 2 -1.37 -1.98 33.14
N ASN A 3 -1.76 -3.11 33.77
CA ASN A 3 -1.73 -4.44 33.16
C ASN A 3 -2.61 -4.55 31.90
N THR A 4 -3.69 -3.77 31.83
CA THR A 4 -4.57 -3.68 30.65
C THR A 4 -3.87 -3.02 29.46
N LEU A 5 -3.22 -1.87 29.69
CA LEU A 5 -2.40 -1.18 28.69
C LEU A 5 -1.24 -2.07 28.19
N LYS A 6 -0.56 -2.77 29.10
CA LYS A 6 0.54 -3.69 28.74
C LYS A 6 0.05 -4.84 27.84
N LYS A 7 -1.15 -5.37 28.09
CA LYS A 7 -1.78 -6.40 27.24
C LYS A 7 -2.15 -5.85 25.85
N LEU A 8 -2.66 -4.63 25.77
CA LEU A 8 -3.05 -3.98 24.52
C LEU A 8 -1.84 -3.73 23.62
N VAL A 9 -0.80 -3.07 24.14
CA VAL A 9 0.47 -2.83 23.44
C VAL A 9 1.10 -4.13 22.95
N ARG A 10 1.12 -5.17 23.80
CA ARG A 10 1.65 -6.48 23.40
C ARG A 10 0.85 -7.11 22.25
N SER A 11 -0.47 -6.91 22.22
CA SER A 11 -1.32 -7.45 21.17
C SER A 11 -1.15 -6.73 19.83
N GLU A 12 -0.90 -5.42 19.86
CA GLU A 12 -0.61 -4.60 18.68
C GLU A 12 0.79 -4.92 18.13
N ASN A 13 1.80 -5.00 19.00
CA ASN A 13 3.17 -5.40 18.60
C ASN A 13 3.20 -6.79 17.95
N LYS A 14 2.45 -7.76 18.48
CA LYS A 14 2.33 -9.08 17.84
C LYS A 14 1.75 -8.98 16.42
N ARG A 15 0.86 -8.02 16.18
CA ARG A 15 0.23 -7.85 14.87
C ARG A 15 1.15 -7.12 13.89
N LEU A 16 1.87 -6.11 14.36
CA LEU A 16 2.92 -5.47 13.58
C LEU A 16 3.93 -6.54 13.14
N LEU A 17 4.39 -7.37 14.08
CA LEU A 17 5.32 -8.46 13.83
C LEU A 17 4.77 -9.48 12.83
N TYR A 18 3.48 -9.81 12.92
CA TYR A 18 2.82 -10.68 11.96
C TYR A 18 2.81 -10.08 10.53
N LEU A 19 2.50 -8.79 10.38
CA LEU A 19 2.55 -8.12 9.08
C LEU A 19 3.97 -7.97 8.55
N THR A 20 4.97 -7.76 9.40
CA THR A 20 6.38 -7.76 8.97
C THR A 20 6.83 -9.14 8.51
N ILE A 21 6.39 -10.22 9.16
CA ILE A 21 6.66 -11.58 8.69
C ILE A 21 6.00 -11.82 7.33
N ILE A 22 4.73 -11.43 7.16
CA ILE A 22 4.05 -11.49 5.87
C ILE A 22 4.82 -10.75 4.79
N LEU A 23 5.31 -9.56 5.10
CA LEU A 23 6.11 -8.76 4.18
C LEU A 23 7.38 -9.51 3.77
N ILE A 24 8.15 -10.02 4.73
CA ILE A 24 9.38 -10.78 4.45
C ILE A 24 9.08 -11.99 3.57
N ILE A 25 8.05 -12.78 3.89
CA ILE A 25 7.66 -13.95 3.10
C ILE A 25 7.23 -13.54 1.69
N SER A 26 6.46 -12.46 1.56
CA SER A 26 6.00 -11.94 0.27
C SER A 26 7.17 -11.48 -0.61
N LEU A 27 8.19 -10.87 -0.02
CA LEU A 27 9.41 -10.46 -0.72
C LEU A 27 10.23 -11.68 -1.17
N ILE A 28 10.39 -12.70 -0.31
CA ILE A 28 11.03 -13.96 -0.71
C ILE A 28 10.26 -14.61 -1.88
N LEU A 29 8.93 -14.66 -1.77
CA LEU A 29 8.08 -15.23 -2.82
C LEU A 29 8.22 -14.45 -4.14
N SER A 30 8.32 -13.12 -4.08
CA SER A 30 8.55 -12.28 -5.26
C SER A 30 9.88 -12.63 -5.96
N ALA A 31 10.94 -12.89 -5.19
CA ALA A 31 12.22 -13.33 -5.74
C ALA A 31 12.14 -14.71 -6.40
N LEU A 32 11.42 -15.65 -5.77
CA LEU A 32 11.18 -16.98 -6.34
C LEU A 32 10.39 -16.91 -7.65
N ILE A 33 9.31 -16.12 -7.69
CA ILE A 33 8.51 -15.89 -8.91
C ILE A 33 9.41 -15.34 -10.02
N TYR A 34 10.25 -14.36 -9.70
CA TYR A 34 11.16 -13.77 -10.68
C TYR A 34 12.14 -14.81 -11.27
N ILE A 35 12.74 -15.65 -10.43
CA ILE A 35 13.66 -16.71 -10.87
C ILE A 35 12.95 -17.71 -11.79
N LEU A 36 11.73 -18.11 -11.44
CA LEU A 36 10.95 -19.11 -12.21
C LEU A 36 10.44 -18.59 -13.55
N THR A 37 10.01 -17.33 -13.61
CA THR A 37 9.38 -16.76 -14.82
C THR A 37 10.42 -16.40 -15.88
N GLY A 38 11.69 -16.28 -15.50
CA GLY A 38 12.78 -16.00 -16.42
C GLY A 38 12.75 -14.59 -17.01
N SER A 39 13.86 -14.20 -17.61
CA SER A 39 14.22 -12.82 -17.91
C SER A 39 13.55 -12.19 -19.15
N LYS A 40 12.60 -12.89 -19.79
CA LYS A 40 12.19 -12.62 -21.19
C LYS A 40 11.16 -11.51 -21.36
N ALA A 41 10.52 -11.02 -20.30
CA ALA A 41 9.52 -9.95 -20.38
C ALA A 41 10.01 -8.69 -19.66
N ALA A 42 11.13 -8.12 -20.10
CA ALA A 42 11.41 -6.72 -19.80
C ALA A 42 10.54 -5.89 -20.75
N ILE A 43 9.35 -5.49 -20.30
CA ILE A 43 8.51 -4.56 -21.04
C ILE A 43 9.27 -3.24 -21.08
N SER A 44 9.78 -2.88 -22.26
CA SER A 44 10.36 -1.56 -22.47
C SER A 44 9.27 -0.52 -22.24
N ILE A 45 9.53 0.41 -21.33
CA ILE A 45 8.58 1.47 -21.06
C ILE A 45 8.66 2.46 -22.20
N ASN A 46 7.51 2.68 -22.82
CA ASN A 46 7.40 3.64 -23.90
C ASN A 46 7.37 5.06 -23.33
N TYR A 47 8.56 5.60 -23.04
CA TYR A 47 8.71 6.97 -22.54
C TYR A 47 8.16 8.01 -23.52
N GLU A 48 8.16 7.69 -24.82
CA GLU A 48 7.67 8.58 -25.87
C GLU A 48 6.14 8.73 -25.85
N SER A 49 5.42 7.71 -25.39
CA SER A 49 3.98 7.85 -25.16
C SER A 49 3.67 8.65 -23.90
N ILE A 50 4.47 8.48 -22.84
CA ILE A 50 4.28 9.21 -21.57
C ILE A 50 4.61 10.71 -21.72
N SER A 51 5.62 11.08 -22.50
CA SER A 51 6.02 12.48 -22.69
C SER A 51 4.96 13.32 -23.42
N LYS A 52 4.16 12.69 -24.27
CA LYS A 52 3.06 13.31 -25.05
C LYS A 52 1.75 13.41 -24.26
N MET A 53 1.63 12.75 -23.09
CA MET A 53 0.42 12.80 -22.28
C MET A 53 0.21 14.17 -21.63
N LEU A 54 -1.06 14.52 -21.46
CA LEU A 54 -1.47 15.68 -20.66
C LEU A 54 -1.31 15.37 -19.17
N PHE A 55 -1.09 16.41 -18.36
CA PHE A 55 -0.97 16.24 -16.91
C PHE A 55 -2.16 15.52 -16.30
N MET A 56 -3.38 15.87 -16.71
CA MET A 56 -4.60 15.25 -16.19
C MET A 56 -4.68 13.75 -16.50
N GLU A 57 -4.11 13.29 -17.61
CA GLU A 57 -4.11 11.87 -17.99
C GLU A 57 -3.18 11.08 -17.06
N VAL A 58 -1.95 11.58 -16.86
CA VAL A 58 -0.97 10.98 -15.93
C VAL A 58 -1.51 11.01 -14.50
N PHE A 59 -2.15 12.11 -14.10
CA PHE A 59 -2.75 12.24 -12.77
C PHE A 59 -3.89 11.24 -12.53
N ILE A 60 -4.84 11.11 -13.45
CA ILE A 60 -5.94 10.15 -13.29
C ILE A 60 -5.41 8.71 -13.26
N MET A 61 -4.41 8.39 -14.08
CA MET A 61 -3.81 7.06 -14.12
C MET A 61 -3.10 6.72 -12.80
N THR A 62 -2.27 7.63 -12.28
CA THR A 62 -1.57 7.44 -10.99
C THR A 62 -2.53 7.42 -9.81
N LEU A 63 -3.56 8.28 -9.83
CA LEU A 63 -4.59 8.32 -8.79
C LEU A 63 -5.37 7.00 -8.74
N LYS A 64 -5.84 6.49 -9.88
CA LYS A 64 -6.57 5.21 -9.95
C LYS A 64 -5.74 4.05 -9.41
N ARG A 65 -4.46 3.97 -9.80
CA ARG A 65 -3.52 2.95 -9.34
C ARG A 65 -3.35 2.98 -7.82
N ASN A 66 -3.18 4.17 -7.25
CA ASN A 66 -2.82 4.33 -5.85
C ASN A 66 -4.04 4.25 -4.91
N LEU A 67 -5.20 4.74 -5.34
CA LEU A 67 -6.37 4.94 -4.48
C LEU A 67 -7.20 3.64 -4.30
N ILE A 68 -7.23 2.77 -5.32
CA ILE A 68 -8.08 1.56 -5.31
C ILE A 68 -7.80 0.63 -4.12
N TYR A 69 -6.53 0.48 -3.74
CA TYR A 69 -6.13 -0.33 -2.59
C TYR A 69 -6.72 0.24 -1.29
N PHE A 70 -6.61 1.56 -1.09
CA PHE A 70 -7.07 2.22 0.12
C PHE A 70 -8.60 2.11 0.27
N ILE A 71 -9.36 2.34 -0.80
CA ILE A 71 -10.82 2.15 -0.78
C ILE A 71 -11.16 0.71 -0.36
N ALA A 72 -10.54 -0.29 -1.00
CA ALA A 72 -10.82 -1.70 -0.70
C ALA A 72 -10.55 -2.03 0.77
N ILE A 73 -9.43 -1.56 1.31
CA ILE A 73 -9.06 -1.78 2.71
C ILE A 73 -10.02 -1.07 3.69
N ILE A 74 -10.49 0.14 3.38
CA ILE A 74 -11.48 0.87 4.19
C ILE A 74 -12.77 0.06 4.30
N LEU A 75 -13.31 -0.37 3.16
CA LEU A 75 -14.54 -1.16 3.10
C LEU A 75 -14.40 -2.47 3.90
N LEU A 76 -13.31 -3.21 3.67
CA LEU A 76 -13.05 -4.47 4.38
C LEU A 76 -12.86 -4.27 5.89
N THR A 77 -12.32 -3.12 6.30
CA THR A 77 -12.13 -2.78 7.72
C THR A 77 -13.46 -2.50 8.40
N CYS A 78 -14.35 -1.73 7.78
CA CYS A 78 -15.70 -1.48 8.25
C CYS A 78 -16.55 -2.78 8.30
N MET A 79 -16.28 -3.73 7.39
CA MET A 79 -16.93 -5.05 7.44
C MET A 79 -16.36 -5.98 8.51
N GLY A 80 -15.15 -5.72 9.03
CA GLY A 80 -14.45 -6.59 9.99
C GLY A 80 -13.72 -7.78 9.33
N GLN A 81 -13.40 -7.68 8.04
CA GLN A 81 -12.78 -8.75 7.24
C GLN A 81 -11.24 -8.74 7.28
N GLY A 82 -10.66 -8.84 8.48
CA GLY A 82 -9.22 -8.74 8.68
C GLY A 82 -8.37 -9.80 7.95
N LYS A 83 -8.93 -10.98 7.66
CA LYS A 83 -8.23 -12.01 6.88
C LYS A 83 -8.02 -11.60 5.42
N ILE A 84 -9.04 -10.99 4.81
CA ILE A 84 -9.01 -10.52 3.42
C ILE A 84 -8.03 -9.33 3.30
N ILE A 85 -8.02 -8.43 4.29
CA ILE A 85 -7.03 -7.34 4.37
C ILE A 85 -5.60 -7.89 4.31
N ASN A 86 -5.30 -8.91 5.11
CA ASN A 86 -3.96 -9.51 5.13
C ASN A 86 -3.64 -10.21 3.80
N LEU A 87 -4.62 -10.84 3.14
CA LEU A 87 -4.44 -11.45 1.83
C LEU A 87 -4.12 -10.40 0.74
N LEU A 88 -4.87 -9.29 0.70
CA LEU A 88 -4.59 -8.18 -0.21
C LEU A 88 -3.20 -7.58 0.04
N PHE A 89 -2.78 -7.53 1.31
CA PHE A 89 -1.45 -7.08 1.67
C PHE A 89 -0.34 -8.04 1.20
N ILE A 90 -0.57 -9.36 1.21
CA ILE A 90 0.36 -10.33 0.61
C ILE A 90 0.51 -10.03 -0.89
N LEU A 91 -0.62 -9.90 -1.60
CA LEU A 91 -0.62 -9.68 -3.05
C LEU A 91 0.08 -8.37 -3.43
N ILE A 92 -0.23 -7.28 -2.75
CA ILE A 92 0.41 -5.99 -3.02
C ILE A 92 1.90 -6.03 -2.68
N SER A 93 2.30 -6.72 -1.61
CA SER A 93 3.71 -6.84 -1.23
C SER A 93 4.51 -7.66 -2.24
N ILE A 94 3.92 -8.73 -2.79
CA ILE A 94 4.54 -9.49 -3.90
C ILE A 94 4.70 -8.61 -5.13
N TYR A 95 3.67 -7.83 -5.49
CA TYR A 95 3.73 -6.91 -6.62
C TYR A 95 4.85 -5.86 -6.45
N TYR A 96 4.92 -5.22 -5.28
CA TYR A 96 6.00 -4.27 -4.96
C TYR A 96 7.37 -4.96 -4.98
N GLY A 97 7.49 -6.18 -4.41
CA GLY A 97 8.73 -6.95 -4.42
C GLY A 97 9.21 -7.28 -5.84
N LEU A 98 8.32 -7.75 -6.72
CA LEU A 98 8.62 -7.97 -8.13
C LEU A 98 9.07 -6.68 -8.80
N SER A 99 8.34 -5.60 -8.56
CA SER A 99 8.64 -4.29 -9.14
C SER A 99 10.03 -3.78 -8.73
N ILE A 100 10.48 -4.01 -7.49
CA ILE A 100 11.86 -3.70 -7.03
C ILE A 100 12.88 -4.55 -7.78
N ILE A 101 12.64 -5.85 -7.93
CA ILE A 101 13.58 -6.75 -8.60
C ILE A 101 13.76 -6.35 -10.07
N TYR A 102 12.67 -6.03 -10.76
CA TYR A 102 12.72 -5.49 -12.12
C TYR A 102 13.44 -4.14 -12.17
N LEU A 103 13.24 -3.28 -11.18
CA LEU A 103 13.92 -2.00 -11.04
C LEU A 103 15.44 -2.15 -10.84
N ILE A 104 15.89 -3.06 -9.99
CA ILE A 104 17.33 -3.31 -9.77
C ILE A 104 17.99 -3.84 -11.05
N ARG A 105 17.28 -4.68 -11.80
CA ARG A 105 17.80 -5.16 -13.08
C ARG A 105 17.85 -4.07 -14.14
N THR A 106 16.82 -3.25 -14.22
CA THR A 106 16.78 -2.12 -15.16
C THR A 106 17.74 -1.01 -14.74
N LEU A 107 18.09 -0.84 -13.46
CA LEU A 107 19.17 0.05 -13.02
C LEU A 107 20.50 -0.22 -13.73
N ASN A 108 20.79 -1.48 -14.06
CA ASN A 108 21.98 -1.84 -14.84
C ASN A 108 21.88 -1.43 -16.33
N MET A 109 20.73 -0.91 -16.81
CA MET A 109 20.48 -0.57 -18.21
C MET A 109 19.82 0.82 -18.43
N ASP A 110 19.04 1.35 -17.50
CA ASP A 110 18.21 2.55 -17.64
C ASP A 110 17.93 3.23 -16.27
N VAL A 111 18.70 4.27 -15.98
CA VAL A 111 18.58 5.11 -14.78
C VAL A 111 17.23 5.84 -14.73
N LYS A 112 16.55 6.07 -15.87
CA LYS A 112 15.26 6.78 -15.92
C LYS A 112 14.17 6.01 -15.17
N TYR A 113 14.12 4.69 -15.36
CA TYR A 113 13.13 3.83 -14.70
C TYR A 113 13.30 3.78 -13.19
N PHE A 114 14.56 3.80 -12.72
CA PHE A 114 14.86 3.82 -11.30
C PHE A 114 14.30 5.06 -10.63
N VAL A 115 14.64 6.23 -11.18
CA VAL A 115 14.26 7.54 -10.65
C VAL A 115 12.73 7.65 -10.61
N LEU A 116 12.04 7.19 -11.66
CA LEU A 116 10.58 7.19 -11.72
C LEU A 116 9.89 6.34 -10.65
N ASN A 117 10.45 5.21 -10.23
CA ASN A 117 9.78 4.29 -9.31
C ASN A 117 10.33 4.32 -7.89
N PHE A 118 11.49 4.92 -7.64
CA PHE A 118 12.12 4.98 -6.32
C PHE A 118 11.19 5.58 -5.25
N THR A 119 10.46 6.65 -5.60
CA THR A 119 9.53 7.33 -4.68
C THR A 119 8.36 6.44 -4.26
N ASP A 120 7.87 5.56 -5.14
CA ASP A 120 6.80 4.61 -4.81
C ASP A 120 7.23 3.63 -3.69
N TYR A 121 8.52 3.27 -3.62
CA TYR A 121 9.02 2.36 -2.57
C TYR A 121 9.37 3.07 -1.27
N PHE A 122 9.97 4.25 -1.33
CA PHE A 122 10.46 4.94 -0.13
C PHE A 122 9.39 5.79 0.54
N VAL A 123 8.39 6.24 -0.21
CA VAL A 123 7.33 7.12 0.31
C VAL A 123 6.00 6.39 0.35
N PHE A 124 5.55 5.86 -0.80
CA PHE A 124 4.20 5.32 -0.89
C PHE A 124 4.03 3.97 -0.19
N PHE A 125 5.00 3.07 -0.32
CA PHE A 125 4.93 1.75 0.31
C PHE A 125 4.87 1.79 1.86
N PRO A 126 5.66 2.62 2.58
CA PRO A 126 5.51 2.79 4.03
C PRO A 126 4.13 3.30 4.45
N ILE A 127 3.57 4.26 3.69
CA ILE A 127 2.21 4.76 3.93
C ILE A 127 1.20 3.62 3.79
N LEU A 128 1.32 2.82 2.72
CA LEU A 128 0.47 1.66 2.47
C LEU A 128 0.61 0.61 3.59
N PHE A 129 1.83 0.29 3.99
CA PHE A 129 2.11 -0.67 5.06
C PHE A 129 1.44 -0.23 6.37
N TYR A 130 1.67 1.01 6.77
CA TYR A 130 1.14 1.53 8.03
C TYR A 130 -0.39 1.64 7.99
N PHE A 131 -0.95 2.10 6.88
CA PHE A 131 -2.40 2.12 6.67
C PHE A 131 -3.02 0.72 6.81
N THR A 132 -2.36 -0.28 6.24
CA THR A 132 -2.78 -1.68 6.33
C THR A 132 -2.71 -2.20 7.77
N PHE A 133 -1.66 -1.85 8.52
CA PHE A 133 -1.53 -2.19 9.93
C PHE A 133 -2.67 -1.62 10.77
N VAL A 134 -2.96 -0.33 10.62
CA VAL A 134 -4.06 0.34 11.34
C VAL A 134 -5.41 -0.28 10.97
N SER A 135 -5.67 -0.47 9.68
CA SER A 135 -6.89 -1.04 9.15
C SER A 135 -7.13 -2.48 9.62
N SER A 136 -6.09 -3.32 9.55
CA SER A 136 -6.10 -4.68 10.07
C SER A 136 -6.43 -4.66 11.58
N THR A 137 -5.76 -3.80 12.35
CA THR A 137 -6.00 -3.63 13.79
C THR A 137 -7.46 -3.34 14.09
N ILE A 138 -8.02 -2.31 13.46
CA ILE A 138 -9.42 -1.87 13.67
C ILE A 138 -10.42 -2.95 13.22
N SER A 139 -10.17 -3.61 12.09
CA SER A 139 -11.03 -4.69 11.58
C SER A 139 -11.25 -5.83 12.60
N LYS A 140 -10.23 -6.15 13.42
CA LYS A 140 -10.35 -7.14 14.51
C LYS A 140 -11.24 -6.65 15.64
N TYR A 141 -11.18 -5.36 15.97
CA TYR A 141 -12.10 -4.77 16.95
C TYR A 141 -13.52 -4.81 16.42
N THR A 142 -13.74 -4.42 15.15
CA THR A 142 -15.05 -4.49 14.47
C THR A 142 -15.68 -5.88 14.51
N LYS A 143 -14.89 -6.92 14.24
CA LYS A 143 -15.39 -8.30 14.31
C LYS A 143 -15.75 -8.73 15.73
N LYS A 144 -15.01 -8.27 16.74
CA LYS A 144 -15.26 -8.62 18.15
C LYS A 144 -16.50 -7.93 18.71
N THR A 145 -16.71 -6.65 18.39
CA THR A 145 -17.86 -5.88 18.86
C THR A 145 -19.16 -6.25 18.14
N LYS A 146 -19.12 -6.63 16.85
CA LYS A 146 -20.32 -7.18 16.18
C LYS A 146 -20.89 -8.44 16.84
N ASN A 147 -20.07 -9.21 17.54
CA ASN A 147 -20.51 -10.39 18.29
C ASN A 147 -21.05 -10.05 19.69
N ILE A 148 -20.95 -8.79 20.14
CA ILE A 148 -21.35 -8.32 21.47
C ILE A 148 -22.25 -7.11 21.25
N GLU A 149 -23.53 -7.36 20.97
CA GLU A 149 -24.55 -6.36 20.58
C GLU A 149 -24.73 -5.20 21.59
N THR A 150 -24.20 -5.32 22.81
CA THR A 150 -24.43 -4.38 23.91
C THR A 150 -23.47 -3.18 23.99
N ILE A 151 -22.49 -3.04 23.09
CA ILE A 151 -21.49 -1.95 23.12
C ILE A 151 -21.56 -1.08 21.84
N SER A 152 -22.69 -0.44 21.57
CA SER A 152 -22.88 0.35 20.33
C SER A 152 -22.11 1.68 20.33
N HIS A 153 -22.27 2.54 21.35
CA HIS A 153 -21.74 3.91 21.31
C HIS A 153 -20.20 3.99 21.25
N LYS A 154 -19.48 3.16 22.03
CA LYS A 154 -18.01 3.14 22.00
C LYS A 154 -17.48 2.59 20.68
N PHE A 155 -18.23 1.69 20.05
CA PHE A 155 -17.88 1.12 18.75
C PHE A 155 -18.07 2.13 17.61
N ASP A 156 -19.16 2.90 17.64
CA ASP A 156 -19.42 3.98 16.69
C ASP A 156 -18.32 5.06 16.74
N ILE A 157 -17.82 5.40 17.92
CA ILE A 157 -16.68 6.31 18.07
C ILE A 157 -15.42 5.76 17.39
N ILE A 158 -15.13 4.46 17.54
CA ILE A 158 -13.93 3.83 16.96
C ILE A 158 -14.03 3.82 15.43
N ILE A 159 -15.18 3.44 14.86
CA ILE A 159 -15.38 3.44 13.42
C ILE A 159 -15.36 4.86 12.86
N ASN A 160 -16.04 5.82 13.50
CA ASN A 160 -16.04 7.20 13.04
C ASN A 160 -14.61 7.79 13.06
N SER A 161 -13.84 7.52 14.12
CA SER A 161 -12.44 7.93 14.20
C SER A 161 -11.59 7.28 13.11
N TYR A 162 -11.84 6.00 12.79
CA TYR A 162 -11.18 5.31 11.68
C TYR A 162 -11.52 5.93 10.32
N ILE A 163 -12.77 6.28 10.06
CA ILE A 163 -13.20 6.91 8.81
C ILE A 163 -12.51 8.27 8.65
N LYS A 164 -12.47 9.09 9.71
CA LYS A 164 -11.75 10.37 9.71
C LYS A 164 -10.26 10.17 9.40
N LEU A 165 -9.61 9.22 10.05
CA LEU A 165 -8.21 8.88 9.77
C LEU A 165 -8.04 8.43 8.31
N SER A 166 -8.93 7.58 7.82
CA SER A 166 -8.88 7.04 6.46
C SER A 166 -9.03 8.13 5.40
N LEU A 167 -9.87 9.14 5.65
CA LEU A 167 -9.98 10.32 4.79
C LEU A 167 -8.65 11.11 4.72
N ILE A 168 -7.94 11.23 5.84
CA ILE A 168 -6.61 11.86 5.86
C ILE A 168 -5.62 11.04 5.01
N TYR A 169 -5.64 9.71 5.11
CA TYR A 169 -4.81 8.85 4.25
C TYR A 169 -5.15 8.98 2.77
N ILE A 170 -6.44 9.06 2.41
CA ILE A 170 -6.85 9.32 1.04
C ILE A 170 -6.29 10.66 0.56
N LEU A 171 -6.34 11.70 1.40
CA LEU A 171 -5.79 13.01 1.05
C LEU A 171 -4.27 12.94 0.82
N PHE A 172 -3.53 12.18 1.64
CA PHE A 172 -2.11 11.92 1.38
C PHE A 172 -1.89 11.19 0.05
N VAL A 173 -2.70 10.20 -0.29
CA VAL A 173 -2.61 9.48 -1.57
C VAL A 173 -2.88 10.42 -2.75
N VAL A 174 -3.89 11.29 -2.65
CA VAL A 174 -4.21 12.29 -3.68
C VAL A 174 -3.06 13.27 -3.85
N ALA A 175 -2.53 13.81 -2.75
CA ALA A 175 -1.40 14.73 -2.76
C ALA A 175 -0.14 14.07 -3.35
N TYR A 176 0.14 12.83 -2.96
CA TYR A 176 1.24 12.04 -3.52
C TYR A 176 1.05 11.83 -5.03
N SER A 177 -0.11 11.37 -5.48
CA SER A 177 -0.40 11.18 -6.91
C SER A 177 -0.27 12.47 -7.71
N PHE A 178 -0.65 13.61 -7.15
CA PHE A 178 -0.50 14.92 -7.78
C PHE A 178 0.98 15.29 -7.98
N ILE A 179 1.77 15.26 -6.89
CA ILE A 179 3.21 15.55 -6.92
C ILE A 179 3.94 14.57 -7.83
N TYR A 180 3.63 13.28 -7.71
CA TYR A 180 4.22 12.21 -8.50
C TYR A 180 3.91 12.36 -10.00
N SER A 181 2.73 12.86 -10.37
CA SER A 181 2.39 13.12 -11.77
C SER A 181 3.19 14.27 -12.37
N TYR A 182 3.41 15.35 -11.60
CA TYR A 182 4.35 16.41 -12.02
C TYR A 182 5.76 15.87 -12.16
N TYR A 183 6.20 15.07 -11.20
CA TYR A 183 7.51 14.45 -11.20
C TYR A 183 7.74 13.59 -12.45
N ILE A 184 6.79 12.71 -12.79
CA ILE A 184 6.85 11.87 -14.01
C ILE A 184 6.97 12.74 -15.26
N LEU A 185 6.15 13.78 -15.41
CA LEU A 185 6.14 14.63 -16.60
C LEU A 185 7.40 15.46 -16.76
N ILE A 186 7.94 15.98 -15.65
CA ILE A 186 9.20 16.73 -15.66
C ILE A 186 10.32 15.80 -16.11
N LEU A 187 10.40 14.60 -15.53
CA LEU A 187 11.40 13.60 -15.91
C LEU A 187 11.27 13.12 -17.35
N SER A 188 10.05 12.89 -17.83
CA SER A 188 9.82 12.42 -19.20
C SER A 188 10.07 13.47 -20.27
N ARG A 189 10.10 14.77 -19.93
CA ARG A 189 10.35 15.88 -20.84
C ARG A 189 11.77 16.43 -20.79
N LEU A 190 12.45 16.31 -19.66
CA LEU A 190 13.84 16.76 -19.50
C LEU A 190 14.85 15.83 -20.20
N TRP A 191 14.47 14.60 -20.54
CA TRP A 191 15.40 13.53 -20.93
C TRP A 191 14.96 12.66 -22.11
#